data_AF-A0A0C2W456-F1
#
_entry.id   AF-A0A0C2W456-F1
#
_cell.length_a   1.000
_cell.length_b   1.000
_cell.length_c   1.000
_cell.angle_alpha   90.00
_cell.angle_beta   90.00
_cell.angle_gamma   90.00
#
_symmetry.space_group_name_H-M   'P 1'
#
loop_
_entity.id
_entity.type
_entity.pdbx_description
1 polymer ?
#
loop_
_entity_poly.entity_id
_entity_poly.type
_entity_poly.pdbx_seq_one_letter_code
_entity_poly.pdbx_strand_id
1 'polypeptide(L)'
;MSYLNIATRYAEFEQENPSKLPLLTEGKITPHMFYRFDKGCRDYFSVKDINKDVDQVHRAMAGIRDPSVSAWIHSNRTRLLALPFDDFMKDLQRRALSPDWESDVRREMTTSKYSLDLDFQNWADHIVFLNHILTGTDKHCDDKNLLELLTGNINNNLNSTVQSREPPVRTDSVENWVRDVCRLADRELQHVKRQRAMLDDYHSGLPNVRLLCLPSVATVTT
;
A
#
# COMPACT_ATOMS: atom_id res chain seq x y z
N MET A 1 -22.01 -22.27 22.41
CA MET A 1 -22.03 -21.36 21.25
C MET A 1 -20.60 -21.22 20.77
N SER A 2 -20.22 -22.01 19.77
CA SER A 2 -18.92 -21.89 19.10
C SER A 2 -18.93 -20.63 18.25
N TYR A 3 -18.14 -19.63 18.61
CA TYR A 3 -17.84 -18.52 17.73
C TYR A 3 -17.07 -19.11 16.54
N LEU A 4 -17.72 -19.19 15.38
CA LEU A 4 -17.04 -19.43 14.12
C LEU A 4 -15.98 -18.34 13.98
N ASN A 5 -14.71 -18.73 14.02
CA ASN A 5 -13.60 -17.87 13.70
C ASN A 5 -13.63 -17.64 12.18
N ILE A 6 -14.52 -16.76 11.73
CA ILE A 6 -14.64 -16.40 10.33
C ILE A 6 -13.48 -15.45 10.04
N ALA A 7 -12.45 -15.97 9.39
CA ALA A 7 -11.37 -15.14 8.87
C ALA A 7 -11.99 -14.02 8.01
N THR A 8 -11.58 -12.78 8.27
CA THR A 8 -12.07 -11.64 7.47
C THR A 8 -11.55 -11.79 6.05
N ARG A 9 -12.45 -12.04 5.11
CA ARG A 9 -12.16 -11.99 3.68
C ARG A 9 -12.25 -10.53 3.22
N TYR A 10 -11.23 -10.06 2.52
CA TYR A 10 -11.23 -8.74 1.93
C TYR A 10 -11.76 -8.80 0.50
N ALA A 11 -12.50 -7.77 0.10
CA ALA A 11 -12.91 -7.61 -1.28
C ALA A 11 -11.70 -7.26 -2.16
N GLU A 12 -11.78 -7.64 -3.42
CA GLU A 12 -10.80 -7.35 -4.45
C GLU A 12 -11.46 -6.57 -5.58
N PHE A 13 -10.70 -5.67 -6.20
CA PHE A 13 -11.11 -4.98 -7.41
C PHE A 13 -10.64 -5.77 -8.63
N GLU A 14 -11.56 -6.04 -9.56
CA GLU A 14 -11.27 -6.75 -10.80
C GLU A 14 -11.75 -5.94 -12.01
N GLN A 15 -10.85 -5.66 -12.94
CA GLN A 15 -11.17 -5.09 -14.24
C GLN A 15 -10.06 -5.49 -15.23
N GLU A 16 -10.40 -6.26 -16.26
CA GLU A 16 -9.43 -6.72 -17.27
C GLU A 16 -8.91 -5.56 -18.12
N ASN A 17 -9.81 -4.68 -18.55
CA ASN A 17 -9.50 -3.46 -19.29
C ASN A 17 -10.63 -2.43 -19.09
N PRO A 18 -10.39 -1.15 -19.42
CA PRO A 18 -11.39 -0.08 -19.24
C PRO A 18 -12.73 -0.31 -19.96
N SER A 19 -12.80 -1.15 -20.99
CA SER A 19 -14.06 -1.50 -21.66
C SER A 19 -14.90 -2.53 -20.89
N LYS A 20 -14.35 -3.21 -19.89
CA LYS A 20 -15.06 -4.18 -19.06
C LYS A 20 -15.63 -3.51 -17.82
N LEU A 21 -16.77 -4.02 -17.38
CA LEU A 21 -17.42 -3.54 -16.17
C LEU A 21 -16.48 -3.76 -14.98
N PRO A 22 -16.17 -2.73 -14.18
CA PRO A 22 -15.39 -2.89 -12.96
C PRO A 22 -16.18 -3.72 -11.95
N LEU A 23 -15.49 -4.64 -11.29
CA LEU A 23 -16.08 -5.50 -10.28
C LEU A 23 -15.43 -5.25 -8.92
N LEU A 24 -16.26 -5.32 -7.88
CA LEU A 24 -15.82 -5.36 -6.49
C LEU A 24 -16.34 -6.65 -5.89
N THR A 25 -15.43 -7.59 -5.61
CA THR A 25 -15.77 -8.94 -5.16
C THR A 25 -16.35 -8.95 -3.75
N GLU A 26 -16.84 -10.09 -3.30
CA GLU A 26 -17.39 -10.26 -1.95
C GLU A 26 -16.29 -10.12 -0.88
N GLY A 27 -16.60 -9.39 0.20
CA GLY A 27 -15.73 -9.24 1.35
C GLY A 27 -15.70 -7.82 1.91
N LYS A 28 -14.87 -7.63 2.94
CA LYS A 28 -14.65 -6.32 3.56
C LYS A 28 -13.93 -5.40 2.56
N ILE A 29 -14.58 -4.31 2.19
CA ILE A 29 -14.06 -3.32 1.26
C ILE A 29 -13.06 -2.41 2.00
N THR A 30 -11.86 -2.25 1.46
CA THR A 30 -10.85 -1.31 1.97
C THR A 30 -10.93 0.02 1.22
N PRO A 31 -10.43 1.13 1.79
CA PRO A 31 -10.37 2.42 1.10
C PRO A 31 -9.63 2.34 -0.25
N HIS A 32 -8.57 1.52 -0.33
CA HIS A 32 -7.84 1.27 -1.58
C HIS A 32 -8.71 0.60 -2.64
N MET A 33 -9.40 -0.49 -2.29
CA MET A 33 -10.26 -1.19 -3.25
C MET A 33 -11.45 -0.32 -3.66
N PHE A 34 -11.98 0.48 -2.74
CA PHE A 34 -13.02 1.46 -3.04
C PHE A 34 -12.56 2.51 -4.05
N TYR A 35 -11.37 3.11 -3.85
CA TYR A 35 -10.78 4.06 -4.80
C TYR A 35 -10.59 3.45 -6.19
N ARG A 36 -10.05 2.22 -6.25
CA ARG A 36 -9.88 1.51 -7.54
C ARG A 36 -11.21 1.27 -8.24
N PHE A 37 -12.24 0.90 -7.49
CA PHE A 37 -13.58 0.69 -8.02
C PHE A 37 -14.21 1.98 -8.56
N ASP A 38 -14.13 3.10 -7.83
CA ASP A 38 -14.59 4.42 -8.31
C ASP A 38 -13.90 4.80 -9.61
N LYS A 39 -12.56 4.77 -9.61
CA LYS A 39 -11.75 5.07 -10.80
C LYS A 39 -12.12 4.17 -11.98
N GLY A 40 -12.22 2.86 -11.75
CA GLY A 40 -12.59 1.89 -12.79
C GLY A 40 -13.99 2.12 -13.35
N CYS A 41 -14.93 2.61 -12.54
CA CYS A 41 -16.27 3.01 -13.00
C CYS A 41 -16.17 4.22 -13.94
N ARG A 42 -15.43 5.26 -13.55
CA ARG A 42 -15.25 6.46 -14.39
C ARG A 42 -14.56 6.14 -15.71
N ASP A 43 -13.52 5.32 -15.68
CA ASP A 43 -12.82 4.85 -16.88
C ASP A 43 -13.78 4.06 -17.79
N TYR A 44 -14.59 3.17 -17.21
CA TYR A 44 -15.60 2.42 -17.95
C TYR A 44 -16.68 3.32 -18.57
N PHE A 45 -17.16 4.32 -17.84
CA PHE A 45 -18.15 5.27 -18.36
C PHE A 45 -17.58 6.09 -19.51
N SER A 46 -16.34 6.55 -19.38
CA SER A 46 -15.66 7.28 -20.45
C SER A 46 -15.49 6.44 -21.71
N VAL A 47 -15.09 5.18 -21.57
CA VAL A 47 -14.86 4.29 -22.73
C VAL A 47 -16.17 3.81 -23.38
N LYS A 48 -17.27 3.82 -22.64
CA LYS A 48 -18.60 3.43 -23.12
C LYS A 48 -19.53 4.60 -23.43
N ASP A 49 -19.04 5.83 -23.36
CA ASP A 49 -19.81 7.07 -23.54
C ASP A 49 -21.09 7.12 -22.67
N ILE A 50 -20.99 6.65 -21.42
CA ILE A 50 -22.10 6.63 -20.46
C ILE A 50 -22.15 7.97 -19.73
N ASN A 51 -23.02 8.86 -20.18
CA ASN A 51 -23.06 10.25 -19.71
C ASN A 51 -24.21 10.56 -18.73
N LYS A 52 -25.23 9.69 -18.64
CA LYS A 52 -26.39 9.92 -17.75
C LYS A 52 -26.13 9.34 -16.37
N ASP A 53 -26.31 10.13 -15.32
CA ASP A 53 -26.11 9.70 -13.93
C ASP A 53 -26.85 8.40 -13.59
N VAL A 54 -28.13 8.29 -13.97
CA VAL A 54 -28.92 7.08 -13.72
C VAL A 54 -28.29 5.82 -14.34
N ASP A 55 -27.70 5.94 -15.53
CA ASP A 55 -27.04 4.83 -16.21
C ASP A 55 -25.69 4.53 -15.55
N GLN A 56 -24.92 5.54 -15.18
CA GLN A 56 -23.66 5.39 -14.45
C GLN A 56 -23.88 4.67 -13.12
N VAL A 57 -24.82 5.15 -12.30
CA VAL A 57 -25.19 4.54 -11.02
C VAL A 57 -25.69 3.10 -11.22
N HIS A 58 -26.55 2.87 -12.21
CA HIS A 58 -27.04 1.52 -12.52
C HIS A 58 -25.89 0.55 -12.87
N ARG A 59 -24.90 1.01 -13.63
CA ARG A 59 -23.74 0.20 -14.03
C ARG A 59 -22.80 -0.06 -12.85
N ALA A 60 -22.54 0.95 -12.03
CA ALA A 60 -21.74 0.77 -10.81
C ALA A 60 -22.39 -0.24 -9.86
N MET A 61 -23.71 -0.16 -9.62
CA MET A 61 -24.43 -1.17 -8.82
C MET A 61 -24.25 -2.59 -9.36
N ALA A 62 -24.24 -2.76 -10.69
CA ALA A 62 -24.05 -4.07 -11.32
C ALA A 62 -22.64 -4.65 -11.14
N GLY A 63 -21.65 -3.84 -10.75
CA GLY A 63 -20.28 -4.25 -10.47
C GLY A 63 -20.05 -4.79 -9.04
N ILE A 64 -20.98 -4.56 -8.12
CA ILE A 64 -20.84 -4.94 -6.71
C ILE A 64 -21.28 -6.40 -6.51
N ARG A 65 -20.46 -7.19 -5.81
CA ARG A 65 -20.70 -8.63 -5.58
C ARG A 65 -20.98 -8.99 -4.12
N ASP A 66 -20.64 -8.11 -3.18
CA ASP A 66 -20.92 -8.35 -1.77
C ASP A 66 -22.44 -8.45 -1.51
N PRO A 67 -22.94 -9.57 -0.92
CA PRO A 67 -24.37 -9.76 -0.69
C PRO A 67 -24.99 -8.73 0.26
N SER A 68 -24.25 -8.27 1.28
CA SER A 68 -24.74 -7.30 2.27
C SER A 68 -24.91 -5.92 1.66
N VAL A 69 -23.96 -5.51 0.81
CA VAL A 69 -24.05 -4.26 0.04
C VAL A 69 -25.15 -4.38 -1.03
N SER A 70 -25.25 -5.52 -1.72
CA SER A 70 -26.28 -5.77 -2.73
C SER A 70 -27.70 -5.72 -2.17
N ALA A 71 -27.92 -6.31 -0.98
CA ALA A 71 -29.21 -6.24 -0.28
C ALA A 71 -29.57 -4.79 0.08
N TRP A 72 -28.60 -4.02 0.60
CA TRP A 72 -28.80 -2.59 0.88
C TRP A 72 -29.14 -1.79 -0.39
N ILE A 73 -28.42 -2.04 -1.50
CA ILE A 73 -28.73 -1.42 -2.80
C ILE A 73 -30.15 -1.76 -3.23
N HIS A 74 -30.55 -3.02 -3.13
CA HIS A 74 -31.88 -3.46 -3.55
C HIS A 74 -32.99 -2.75 -2.74
N SER A 75 -32.85 -2.68 -1.42
CA SER A 75 -33.81 -1.98 -0.55
C SER A 75 -33.87 -0.47 -0.77
N ASN A 76 -32.82 0.14 -1.35
CA ASN A 76 -32.72 1.58 -1.57
C ASN A 76 -32.72 1.97 -3.06
N ARG A 77 -33.02 1.02 -3.97
CA ARG A 77 -32.72 1.14 -5.40
C ARG A 77 -33.29 2.40 -6.04
N THR A 78 -34.56 2.71 -5.79
CA THR A 78 -35.23 3.90 -6.35
C THR A 78 -34.55 5.19 -5.91
N ARG A 79 -34.18 5.30 -4.63
CA ARG A 79 -33.48 6.46 -4.09
C ARG A 79 -32.08 6.59 -4.69
N LEU A 80 -31.34 5.49 -4.73
CA LEU A 80 -29.95 5.48 -5.21
C LEU A 80 -29.86 5.80 -6.71
N LEU A 81 -30.76 5.26 -7.54
CA LEU A 81 -30.80 5.54 -8.99
C LEU A 81 -31.16 7.00 -9.33
N ALA A 82 -31.74 7.75 -8.39
CA ALA A 82 -32.04 9.16 -8.57
C ALA A 82 -30.86 10.08 -8.21
N LEU A 83 -29.77 9.54 -7.65
CA LEU A 83 -28.60 10.33 -7.28
C LEU A 83 -27.69 10.58 -8.49
N PRO A 84 -26.99 11.72 -8.52
CA PRO A 84 -25.77 11.87 -9.30
C PRO A 84 -24.75 10.79 -8.92
N PHE A 85 -23.90 10.39 -9.86
CA PHE A 85 -22.93 9.31 -9.61
C PHE A 85 -22.02 9.60 -8.39
N ASP A 86 -21.53 10.83 -8.25
CA ASP A 86 -20.66 11.21 -7.13
C ASP A 86 -21.36 11.08 -5.76
N ASP A 87 -22.65 11.40 -5.69
CA ASP A 87 -23.41 11.28 -4.44
C ASP A 87 -23.75 9.83 -4.12
N PHE A 88 -24.00 9.01 -5.15
CA PHE A 88 -24.08 7.56 -4.98
C PHE A 88 -22.78 6.98 -4.42
N MET A 89 -21.62 7.41 -4.93
CA MET A 89 -20.33 6.94 -4.43
C MET A 89 -20.07 7.35 -2.98
N LYS A 90 -20.47 8.55 -2.55
CA LYS A 90 -20.42 8.95 -1.13
C LYS A 90 -21.33 8.08 -0.24
N ASP A 91 -22.54 7.78 -0.72
CA ASP A 91 -23.48 6.87 -0.03
C ASP A 91 -22.88 5.46 0.11
N LEU A 92 -22.27 4.94 -0.97
CA LEU A 92 -21.63 3.63 -0.98
C LEU A 92 -20.41 3.60 -0.06
N GLN A 93 -19.58 4.65 -0.05
CA GLN A 93 -18.41 4.76 0.82
C GLN A 93 -18.83 4.69 2.30
N ARG A 94 -19.83 5.49 2.70
CA ARG A 94 -20.39 5.48 4.06
C ARG A 94 -20.97 4.12 4.47
N ARG A 95 -21.49 3.36 3.50
CA ARG A 95 -22.05 2.02 3.75
C ARG A 95 -20.98 0.94 3.83
N ALA A 96 -19.94 1.04 3.00
CA ALA A 96 -18.95 -0.01 2.75
C ALA A 96 -17.73 0.09 3.68
N LEU A 97 -17.31 1.30 4.03
CA LEU A 97 -16.13 1.54 4.85
C LEU A 97 -16.49 1.66 6.34
N SER A 98 -15.49 1.42 7.19
CA SER A 98 -15.59 1.70 8.63
C SER A 98 -15.81 3.20 8.86
N PRO A 99 -16.58 3.64 9.88
CA PRO A 99 -16.69 5.06 10.23
C PRO A 99 -15.34 5.74 10.45
N ASP A 100 -14.35 5.01 10.97
CA ASP A 100 -13.01 5.52 11.29
C ASP A 100 -11.99 5.31 10.16
N TRP A 101 -12.44 4.98 8.93
CA TRP A 101 -11.54 4.61 7.83
C TRP A 101 -10.48 5.69 7.52
N GLU A 102 -10.83 6.97 7.66
CA GLU A 102 -9.91 8.10 7.42
C GLU A 102 -8.78 8.10 8.45
N SER A 103 -9.13 7.86 9.72
CA SER A 103 -8.17 7.75 10.83
C SER A 103 -7.31 6.50 10.70
N ASP A 104 -7.86 5.40 10.18
CA ASP A 104 -7.12 4.17 9.91
C ASP A 104 -6.07 4.37 8.81
N VAL A 105 -6.43 5.01 7.70
CA VAL A 105 -5.50 5.35 6.61
C VAL A 105 -4.43 6.32 7.12
N ARG A 106 -4.82 7.35 7.87
CA ARG A 106 -3.87 8.32 8.44
C ARG A 106 -2.87 7.66 9.38
N ARG A 107 -3.35 6.70 10.19
CA ARG A 107 -2.50 5.92 11.09
C ARG A 107 -1.55 5.04 10.29
N GLU A 108 -2.02 4.36 9.26
CA GLU A 108 -1.17 3.55 8.36
C GLU A 108 -0.01 4.38 7.80
N MET A 109 -0.30 5.56 7.24
CA MET A 109 0.73 6.48 6.75
C MET A 109 1.75 6.84 7.83
N THR A 110 1.29 7.16 9.04
CA THR A 110 2.14 7.61 10.14
C THR A 110 3.03 6.48 10.67
N THR A 111 2.53 5.24 10.68
CA THR A 111 3.25 4.08 11.20
C THR A 111 4.12 3.37 10.15
N SER A 112 3.93 3.68 8.85
CA SER A 112 4.69 3.08 7.76
C SER A 112 6.12 3.60 7.72
N LYS A 113 7.06 2.83 8.28
CA LYS A 113 8.49 3.15 8.29
C LYS A 113 9.21 2.50 7.12
N TYR A 114 10.10 3.25 6.47
CA TYR A 114 10.98 2.71 5.45
C TYR A 114 12.06 1.81 6.08
N SER A 115 12.27 0.64 5.50
CA SER A 115 13.39 -0.26 5.77
C SER A 115 14.08 -0.66 4.47
N LEU A 116 15.35 -1.09 4.56
CA LEU A 116 16.13 -1.50 3.39
C LEU A 116 15.61 -2.79 2.72
N ASP A 117 14.68 -3.48 3.34
CA ASP A 117 14.01 -4.65 2.74
C ASP A 117 12.86 -4.25 1.79
N LEU A 118 12.49 -2.97 1.80
CA LEU A 118 11.49 -2.39 0.92
C LEU A 118 12.14 -1.62 -0.23
N ASP A 119 11.48 -1.63 -1.38
CA ASP A 119 11.77 -0.68 -2.45
C ASP A 119 11.31 0.73 -2.03
N PHE A 120 12.22 1.69 -2.04
CA PHE A 120 11.93 3.04 -1.53
C PHE A 120 10.84 3.73 -2.33
N GLN A 121 10.90 3.64 -3.66
CA GLN A 121 9.93 4.29 -4.55
C GLN A 121 8.53 3.74 -4.30
N ASN A 122 8.37 2.41 -4.26
CA ASN A 122 7.09 1.77 -3.96
C ASN A 122 6.54 2.15 -2.57
N TRP A 123 7.41 2.23 -1.56
CA TRP A 123 7.01 2.66 -0.22
C TRP A 123 6.53 4.12 -0.20
N ALA A 124 7.28 5.03 -0.83
CA ALA A 124 6.92 6.43 -0.91
C ALA A 124 5.63 6.65 -1.71
N ASP A 125 5.50 5.97 -2.85
CA ASP A 125 4.31 6.02 -3.70
C ASP A 125 3.08 5.49 -2.97
N HIS A 126 3.23 4.44 -2.14
CA HIS A 126 2.14 3.95 -1.29
C HIS A 126 1.67 5.02 -0.30
N ILE A 127 2.58 5.72 0.38
CA ILE A 127 2.21 6.81 1.32
C ILE A 127 1.55 7.97 0.58
N VAL A 128 2.08 8.38 -0.57
CA VAL A 128 1.48 9.44 -1.42
C VAL A 128 0.08 9.02 -1.88
N PHE A 129 -0.10 7.75 -2.27
CA PHE A 129 -1.38 7.19 -2.66
C PHE A 129 -2.39 7.18 -1.49
N LEU A 130 -1.98 6.77 -0.29
CA LEU A 130 -2.84 6.84 0.89
C LEU A 130 -3.27 8.28 1.20
N ASN A 131 -2.35 9.25 1.06
CA ASN A 131 -2.70 10.66 1.20
C ASN A 131 -3.75 11.09 0.16
N HIS A 132 -3.59 10.64 -1.08
CA HIS A 132 -4.55 10.94 -2.15
C HIS A 132 -5.94 10.37 -1.86
N ILE A 133 -6.06 9.17 -1.27
CA ILE A 133 -7.37 8.62 -0.85
C ILE A 133 -8.06 9.55 0.17
N LEU A 134 -7.30 10.28 0.99
CA LEU A 134 -7.83 11.21 1.98
C LEU A 134 -8.27 12.56 1.40
N THR A 135 -8.12 12.80 0.09
CA THR A 135 -8.48 14.08 -0.55
C THR A 135 -9.92 14.48 -0.20
N GLY A 136 -10.09 15.71 0.29
CA GLY A 136 -11.40 16.23 0.71
C GLY A 136 -11.79 15.92 2.15
N THR A 137 -10.95 15.21 2.90
CA THR A 137 -11.12 14.97 4.35
C THR A 137 -10.19 15.88 5.16
N ASP A 138 -10.44 16.01 6.47
CA ASP A 138 -9.57 16.75 7.39
C ASP A 138 -8.25 16.00 7.70
N LYS A 139 -8.13 14.73 7.27
CA LYS A 139 -6.94 13.90 7.46
C LYS A 139 -5.93 14.02 6.32
N HIS A 140 -6.30 14.66 5.21
CA HIS A 140 -5.40 14.93 4.09
C HIS A 140 -4.22 15.82 4.52
N CYS A 141 -3.00 15.42 4.17
CA CYS A 141 -1.81 16.25 4.35
C CYS A 141 -1.58 17.12 3.10
N ASP A 142 -1.32 18.40 3.31
CA ASP A 142 -0.67 19.20 2.27
C ASP A 142 0.77 18.71 2.01
N ASP A 143 1.39 19.22 0.94
CA ASP A 143 2.73 18.81 0.52
C ASP A 143 3.78 18.98 1.62
N LYS A 144 3.65 20.05 2.44
CA LYS A 144 4.56 20.31 3.55
C LYS A 144 4.45 19.22 4.61
N ASN A 145 3.23 18.94 5.10
CA ASN A 145 2.99 17.93 6.12
C ASN A 145 3.30 16.51 5.60
N LEU A 146 3.07 16.25 4.31
CA LEU A 146 3.41 14.98 3.68
C LEU A 146 4.92 14.78 3.60
N LEU A 147 5.67 15.83 3.24
CA LEU A 147 7.12 15.80 3.22
C LEU A 147 7.71 15.58 4.62
N GLU A 148 7.18 16.27 5.63
CA GLU A 148 7.57 16.08 7.04
C GLU A 148 7.31 14.64 7.49
N LEU A 149 6.16 14.05 7.13
CA LEU A 149 5.84 12.66 7.43
C LEU A 149 6.81 11.67 6.77
N LEU A 150 7.07 11.84 5.46
CA LEU A 150 7.99 10.97 4.73
C LEU A 150 9.40 11.04 5.34
N THR A 151 9.86 12.25 5.65
CA THR A 151 11.17 12.48 6.30
C THR A 151 11.22 11.88 7.71
N GLY A 152 10.13 11.95 8.48
CA GLY A 152 10.04 11.32 9.80
C GLY A 152 9.94 9.78 9.76
N ASN A 153 9.68 9.21 8.59
CA ASN A 153 9.47 7.77 8.42
C ASN A 153 10.63 7.03 7.76
N ILE A 154 11.66 7.74 7.28
CA ILE A 154 12.92 7.10 6.88
C ILE A 154 13.76 6.69 8.10
N ASN A 155 14.60 5.67 7.93
CA ASN A 155 15.47 5.21 9.00
C ASN A 155 16.60 6.23 9.30
N ASN A 156 17.19 6.15 10.49
CA ASN A 156 18.19 7.12 10.97
C ASN A 156 19.44 7.19 10.09
N ASN A 157 19.85 6.09 9.45
CA ASN A 157 21.02 6.05 8.59
C ASN A 157 20.77 6.88 7.33
N LEU A 158 19.68 6.56 6.61
CA LEU A 158 19.27 7.31 5.43
C LEU A 158 19.00 8.79 5.75
N ASN A 159 18.38 9.07 6.89
CA ASN A 159 18.16 10.45 7.33
C ASN A 159 19.48 11.21 7.53
N SER A 160 20.48 10.58 8.13
CA SER A 160 21.82 11.17 8.29
C SER A 160 22.48 11.46 6.94
N THR A 161 22.33 10.53 5.97
CA THR A 161 22.80 10.70 4.59
C THR A 161 22.08 11.85 3.88
N VAL A 162 20.77 11.99 4.08
CA VAL A 162 19.97 13.10 3.53
C VAL A 162 20.43 14.45 4.10
N GLN A 163 20.65 14.53 5.41
CA GLN A 163 21.03 15.77 6.10
C GLN A 163 22.47 16.23 5.80
N SER A 164 23.39 15.30 5.58
CA SER A 164 24.81 15.59 5.30
C SER A 164 25.14 15.80 3.83
N ARG A 165 24.13 15.79 2.94
CA ARG A 165 24.34 15.83 1.50
C ARG A 165 24.69 17.23 0.99
N GLU A 166 25.69 17.29 0.11
CA GLU A 166 26.02 18.47 -0.69
C GLU A 166 25.99 18.14 -2.20
N PRO A 167 25.19 18.84 -3.03
CA PRO A 167 24.18 19.82 -2.66
C PRO A 167 23.00 19.19 -1.89
N PRO A 168 22.24 19.99 -1.10
CA PRO A 168 21.13 19.48 -0.29
C PRO A 168 20.04 18.84 -1.16
N VAL A 169 19.32 17.90 -0.55
CA VAL A 169 18.13 17.29 -1.17
C VAL A 169 17.07 18.35 -1.41
N ARG A 170 16.41 18.29 -2.56
CA ARG A 170 15.33 19.21 -2.90
C ARG A 170 14.07 18.95 -2.08
N THR A 171 13.46 20.01 -1.59
CA THR A 171 12.25 19.98 -0.75
C THR A 171 11.15 20.89 -1.29
N ASP A 172 11.30 21.39 -2.52
CA ASP A 172 10.33 22.27 -3.19
C ASP A 172 9.07 21.52 -3.63
N SER A 173 9.15 20.20 -3.82
CA SER A 173 8.00 19.33 -4.00
C SER A 173 8.25 17.94 -3.43
N VAL A 174 7.18 17.23 -3.08
CA VAL A 174 7.26 15.83 -2.64
C VAL A 174 7.92 14.96 -3.72
N GLU A 175 7.59 15.18 -4.99
CA GLU A 175 8.18 14.45 -6.12
C GLU A 175 9.71 14.63 -6.19
N ASN A 176 10.18 15.87 -6.08
CA ASN A 176 11.61 16.17 -6.15
C ASN A 176 12.38 15.53 -5.00
N TRP A 177 11.79 15.59 -3.80
CA TRP A 177 12.36 14.95 -2.62
C TRP A 177 12.41 13.42 -2.77
N VAL A 178 11.30 12.78 -3.13
CA VAL A 178 11.22 11.31 -3.31
C VAL A 178 12.27 10.85 -4.30
N ARG A 179 12.39 11.52 -5.46
CA ARG A 179 13.39 11.17 -6.48
C ARG A 179 14.82 11.27 -5.96
N ASP A 180 15.14 12.33 -5.20
CA ASP A 180 16.49 12.56 -4.72
C ASP A 180 16.88 11.62 -3.57
N VAL A 181 15.94 11.27 -2.70
CA VAL A 181 16.12 10.31 -1.60
C VAL A 181 16.12 8.86 -2.09
N CYS A 182 15.30 8.51 -3.09
CA CYS A 182 15.33 7.18 -3.72
C CYS A 182 16.74 6.82 -4.20
N ARG A 183 17.42 7.76 -4.87
CA ARG A 183 18.81 7.57 -5.31
C ARG A 183 19.80 7.33 -4.17
N LEU A 184 19.54 7.87 -2.98
CA LEU A 184 20.36 7.63 -1.79
C LEU A 184 20.07 6.27 -1.20
N ALA A 185 18.79 5.92 -1.06
CA ALA A 185 18.35 4.61 -0.59
C ALA A 185 18.90 3.47 -1.46
N ASP A 186 18.88 3.62 -2.78
CA ASP A 186 19.46 2.65 -3.73
C ASP A 186 20.95 2.45 -3.52
N ARG A 187 21.69 3.54 -3.26
CA ARG A 187 23.13 3.47 -2.97
C ARG A 187 23.38 2.73 -1.66
N GLU A 188 22.66 3.08 -0.60
CA GLU A 188 22.78 2.40 0.70
C GLU A 188 22.49 0.90 0.58
N LEU A 189 21.42 0.54 -0.14
CA LEU A 189 21.07 -0.86 -0.40
C LEU A 189 22.19 -1.58 -1.16
N GLN A 190 22.78 -0.96 -2.18
CA GLN A 190 23.93 -1.52 -2.89
C GLN A 190 25.15 -1.69 -1.98
N HIS A 191 25.44 -0.73 -1.10
CA HIS A 191 26.52 -0.84 -0.13
C HIS A 191 26.31 -2.02 0.82
N VAL A 192 25.11 -2.18 1.37
CA VAL A 192 24.76 -3.32 2.25
C VAL A 192 24.86 -4.64 1.50
N LYS A 193 24.37 -4.72 0.25
CA LYS A 193 24.50 -5.92 -0.59
C LYS A 193 25.96 -6.32 -0.84
N ARG A 194 26.83 -5.34 -1.14
CA ARG A 194 28.28 -5.58 -1.33
C ARG A 194 28.94 -6.07 -0.04
N GLN A 195 28.61 -5.47 1.09
CA GLN A 195 29.15 -5.89 2.39
C GLN A 195 28.72 -7.33 2.76
N ARG A 196 27.45 -7.68 2.52
CA ARG A 196 26.98 -9.06 2.72
C ARG A 196 27.71 -10.05 1.81
N ALA A 197 27.86 -9.74 0.52
CA ALA A 197 28.60 -10.60 -0.40
C ALA A 197 30.06 -10.83 0.03
N MET A 198 30.75 -9.79 0.52
CA MET A 198 32.12 -9.92 1.05
C MET A 198 32.19 -10.83 2.29
N LEU A 199 31.19 -10.77 3.17
CA LEU A 199 31.11 -11.65 4.34
C LEU A 199 30.83 -13.09 3.95
N ASP A 200 29.93 -13.32 2.99
CA ASP A 200 29.60 -14.66 2.49
C ASP A 200 30.81 -15.32 1.79
N ASP A 201 31.58 -14.55 1.01
CA ASP A 201 32.83 -15.00 0.40
C ASP A 201 33.89 -15.36 1.46
N TYR A 202 34.00 -14.56 2.53
CA TYR A 202 34.89 -14.87 3.64
C TYR A 202 34.47 -16.15 4.37
N HIS A 203 33.17 -16.33 4.66
CA HIS A 203 32.66 -17.51 5.35
C HIS A 203 32.76 -18.79 4.52
N SER A 204 32.58 -18.70 3.19
CA SER A 204 32.74 -19.84 2.28
C SER A 204 34.22 -20.23 2.05
N GLY A 205 35.14 -19.29 2.23
CA GLY A 205 36.59 -19.51 2.16
C GLY A 205 37.24 -20.08 3.43
N LEU A 206 36.52 -20.18 4.55
CA LEU A 206 37.06 -20.78 5.77
C LEU A 206 37.09 -22.30 5.66
N PRO A 207 38.26 -22.96 5.82
CA PRO A 207 38.32 -24.42 5.82
C PRO A 207 37.48 -24.98 6.97
N ASN A 208 36.72 -26.04 6.68
CA ASN A 208 35.87 -26.73 7.62
C ASN A 208 36.74 -27.37 8.71
N VAL A 209 37.02 -26.64 9.79
CA VAL A 209 37.77 -27.14 10.95
C VAL A 209 36.86 -28.11 11.69
N ARG A 210 36.77 -29.35 11.20
CA ARG A 210 36.40 -30.49 12.04
C ARG A 210 37.38 -30.50 13.21
N LEU A 211 36.87 -30.32 14.42
CA LEU A 211 37.61 -30.62 15.65
C LEU A 211 38.26 -31.99 15.47
N LEU A 212 39.58 -32.01 15.31
CA LEU A 212 40.36 -33.24 15.37
C LEU A 212 40.31 -33.70 16.82
N CYS A 213 39.50 -34.71 17.08
CA CYS A 213 39.60 -35.53 18.29
C CYS A 213 41.07 -35.96 18.45
N LEU A 214 41.70 -35.53 19.53
CA LEU A 214 43.02 -35.99 19.94
C LEU A 214 42.96 -37.52 20.15
N PRO A 215 43.90 -38.32 19.61
CA PRO A 215 43.94 -39.74 19.93
C PRO A 215 44.44 -39.94 21.36
N SER A 216 43.67 -40.71 22.13
CA SER A 216 44.08 -41.29 23.41
C SER A 216 45.35 -42.11 23.19
N VAL A 217 46.44 -41.73 23.86
CA VAL A 217 47.69 -42.51 23.87
C VAL A 217 47.45 -43.82 24.62
N ALA A 218 47.47 -44.93 23.88
CA ALA A 218 47.57 -46.26 24.45
C ALA A 218 49.05 -46.54 24.80
N THR A 219 49.33 -46.70 26.09
CA THR A 219 50.57 -47.29 26.59
C THR A 219 50.49 -48.81 26.50
N VAL A 220 51.43 -49.43 25.78
CA VAL A 220 51.69 -50.89 25.79
C VAL A 220 53.07 -51.13 26.40
N THR A 221 53.02 -51.72 27.59
CA THR A 221 53.87 -52.74 28.25
C THR A 221 55.35 -52.93 27.90
N THR A 222 56.16 -53.01 28.97
CA THR A 222 57.03 -54.17 29.27
C THR A 222 56.93 -54.48 30.75
#